data_AF-A0A2V2STL3-F1
#
_entry.id   AF-A0A2V2STL3-F1
#
_cell.length_a   1.000
_cell.length_b   1.000
_cell.length_c   1.000
_cell.angle_alpha   90.00
_cell.angle_beta   90.00
_cell.angle_gamma   90.00
#
_symmetry.space_group_name_H-M   'P 1'
#
loop_
_entity.id
_entity.type
_entity.pdbx_description
1 polymer ?
#
loop_
_entity_poly.entity_id
_entity_poly.type
_entity_poly.pdbx_seq_one_letter_code
_entity_poly.pdbx_strand_id
1 'polypeptide(L)'
;MHRLVLSLLLSLLVTLPGVARADDLDATLQAAQRYLLLYSATGDERFLKRLQRLDETFHAQVAEQRNGETLQDIWSLYGETVERVESGYEQSGPALREALAQALEVSALLQEFRVQLPPPGEASLADNLQRLALLKAKRANHKLLGADDGSLDEQVADLREAIGAQFTSLPDTPEGEAMRARWRYLQLTERPAGTLLYPFNAQVEYLLHKLEEGREG
;
A
#
# COMPACT_ATOMS: atom_id res chain seq x y z
N MET A 1 -43.23 24.78 1.71
CA MET A 1 -42.70 23.55 2.35
C MET A 1 -41.51 22.97 1.57
N HIS A 2 -40.50 23.77 1.21
CA HIS A 2 -39.31 23.31 0.46
C HIS A 2 -37.97 23.61 1.13
N ARG A 3 -37.99 24.11 2.38
CA ARG A 3 -36.77 24.40 3.16
C ARG A 3 -36.53 23.45 4.33
N LEU A 4 -37.45 22.53 4.62
CA LEU A 4 -37.32 21.56 5.72
C LEU A 4 -36.76 20.19 5.29
N VAL A 5 -36.82 19.86 3.99
CA VAL A 5 -36.29 18.59 3.46
C VAL A 5 -34.77 18.64 3.22
N LEU A 6 -34.22 19.83 2.94
CA LEU A 6 -32.78 20.00 2.74
C LEU A 6 -31.99 19.94 4.07
N SER A 7 -32.60 20.36 5.18
CA SER A 7 -31.94 20.34 6.50
C SER A 7 -31.93 18.96 7.15
N LEU A 8 -32.86 18.05 6.79
CA LEU A 8 -32.84 16.67 7.29
C LEU A 8 -31.80 15.79 6.58
N LEU A 9 -31.41 16.12 5.34
CA LEU A 9 -30.35 15.41 4.60
C LEU A 9 -28.93 15.83 5.03
N LEU A 10 -28.76 16.99 5.64
CA LEU A 10 -27.47 17.43 6.22
C LEU A 10 -27.29 17.03 7.70
N SER A 11 -28.35 16.60 8.38
CA SER A 11 -28.29 16.24 9.81
C SER A 11 -27.92 14.76 10.05
N LEU A 12 -27.74 13.96 8.99
CA LEU A 12 -27.36 12.55 9.08
C LEU A 12 -25.87 12.30 8.78
N LEU A 13 -25.04 13.35 8.84
CA LEU A 13 -23.60 13.30 8.56
C LEU A 13 -22.72 13.31 9.81
N VAL A 14 -23.33 13.24 11.00
CA VAL A 14 -22.60 13.26 12.27
C VAL A 14 -22.90 11.98 13.03
N THR A 15 -22.19 10.92 12.65
CA THR A 15 -21.43 9.99 13.51
C THR A 15 -21.06 8.79 12.64
N LEU A 16 -19.99 8.90 11.85
CA LEU A 16 -19.38 7.74 11.23
C LEU A 16 -17.99 7.54 11.82
N PRO A 17 -17.69 6.37 12.42
CA PRO A 17 -16.32 5.95 12.72
C PRO A 17 -15.52 5.61 11.43
N GLY A 18 -15.86 6.24 10.29
CA GLY A 18 -15.50 5.80 8.94
C GLY A 18 -14.19 6.37 8.38
N VAL A 19 -13.59 7.38 9.01
CA VAL A 19 -12.34 7.99 8.52
C VAL A 19 -11.16 7.04 8.76
N ALA A 20 -11.05 6.46 9.97
CA ALA A 20 -10.01 5.47 10.29
C ALA A 20 -10.10 4.24 9.36
N ARG A 21 -11.31 3.71 9.15
CA ARG A 21 -11.54 2.53 8.30
C ARG A 21 -11.16 2.72 6.82
N ALA A 22 -11.16 3.94 6.31
CA ALA A 22 -10.82 4.20 4.91
C ALA A 22 -9.31 4.37 4.69
N ASP A 23 -8.60 5.05 5.60
CA ASP A 23 -7.13 5.10 5.59
C ASP A 23 -6.56 3.68 5.75
N ASP A 24 -7.19 2.85 6.58
CA ASP A 24 -6.81 1.45 6.76
C ASP A 24 -7.03 0.60 5.50
N LEU A 25 -8.06 0.89 4.69
CA LEU A 25 -8.31 0.17 3.44
C LEU A 25 -7.25 0.51 2.38
N ASP A 26 -6.87 1.79 2.26
CA ASP A 26 -5.82 2.22 1.34
C ASP A 26 -4.48 1.56 1.67
N ALA A 27 -4.17 1.44 2.96
CA ALA A 27 -3.01 0.70 3.43
C ALA A 27 -3.07 -0.78 3.04
N THR A 28 -4.21 -1.45 3.23
CA THR A 28 -4.42 -2.85 2.82
C THR A 28 -4.20 -3.03 1.32
N LEU A 29 -4.80 -2.17 0.49
CA LEU A 29 -4.68 -2.27 -0.97
C LEU A 29 -3.24 -2.01 -1.47
N GLN A 30 -2.55 -1.02 -0.88
CA GLN A 30 -1.14 -0.77 -1.19
C GLN A 30 -0.25 -1.94 -0.75
N ALA A 31 -0.49 -2.52 0.43
CA ALA A 31 0.23 -3.70 0.91
C ALA A 31 0.01 -4.90 -0.01
N ALA A 32 -1.22 -5.11 -0.49
CA ALA A 32 -1.56 -6.18 -1.41
C ALA A 32 -0.78 -6.06 -2.73
N GLN A 33 -0.81 -4.87 -3.35
CA GLN A 33 -0.05 -4.59 -4.57
C GLN A 33 1.46 -4.74 -4.33
N ARG A 34 1.97 -4.26 -3.19
CA ARG A 34 3.38 -4.38 -2.82
C ARG A 34 3.82 -5.85 -2.71
N TYR A 35 3.07 -6.69 -2.01
CA TYR A 35 3.44 -8.09 -1.82
C TYR A 35 3.38 -8.88 -3.12
N LEU A 36 2.39 -8.62 -3.98
CA LEU A 36 2.36 -9.21 -5.32
C LEU A 36 3.62 -8.84 -6.13
N LEU A 37 3.98 -7.55 -6.17
CA LEU A 37 5.17 -7.09 -6.89
C LEU A 37 6.48 -7.65 -6.30
N LEU A 38 6.58 -7.77 -4.98
CA LEU A 38 7.74 -8.38 -4.34
C LEU A 38 7.84 -9.87 -4.70
N TYR A 39 6.72 -10.60 -4.70
CA TYR A 39 6.69 -11.96 -5.21
C TYR A 39 7.13 -12.04 -6.67
N SER A 40 6.58 -11.22 -7.57
CA SER A 40 6.96 -11.22 -8.99
C SER A 40 8.43 -10.87 -9.23
N ALA A 41 9.06 -10.11 -8.33
CA ALA A 41 10.48 -9.77 -8.43
C ALA A 41 11.41 -10.85 -7.84
N THR A 42 10.97 -11.64 -6.87
CA THR A 42 11.86 -12.54 -6.11
C THR A 42 11.47 -14.02 -6.12
N GLY A 43 10.23 -14.35 -6.44
CA GLY A 43 9.66 -15.71 -6.36
C GLY A 43 9.50 -16.23 -4.94
N ASP A 44 9.44 -15.37 -3.92
CA ASP A 44 9.35 -15.80 -2.53
C ASP A 44 7.91 -15.90 -2.04
N GLU A 45 7.47 -17.13 -1.80
CA GLU A 45 6.17 -17.47 -1.25
C GLU A 45 5.82 -16.76 0.06
N ARG A 46 6.80 -16.28 0.83
CA ARG A 46 6.52 -15.49 2.04
C ARG A 46 5.72 -14.21 1.71
N PHE A 47 5.87 -13.66 0.51
CA PHE A 47 5.05 -12.53 0.07
C PHE A 47 3.63 -12.94 -0.29
N LEU A 48 3.43 -14.11 -0.92
CA LEU A 48 2.09 -14.67 -1.14
C LEU A 48 1.38 -14.97 0.18
N LYS A 49 2.07 -15.55 1.16
CA LYS A 49 1.51 -15.80 2.50
C LYS A 49 1.12 -14.50 3.22
N ARG A 50 1.90 -13.43 3.05
CA ARG A 50 1.52 -12.10 3.57
C ARG A 50 0.31 -11.53 2.86
N LEU A 51 0.22 -11.68 1.54
CA LEU A 51 -0.92 -11.27 0.74
C LEU A 51 -2.20 -12.00 1.16
N GLN A 52 -2.14 -13.31 1.35
CA GLN A 52 -3.27 -14.12 1.82
C GLN A 52 -3.79 -13.66 3.19
N ARG A 53 -2.90 -13.23 4.11
CA ARG A 53 -3.31 -12.71 5.42
C ARG A 53 -4.07 -11.38 5.35
N LEU A 54 -3.95 -10.63 4.25
CA LEU A 54 -4.72 -9.40 4.07
C LEU A 54 -6.20 -9.68 3.80
N ASP A 55 -6.58 -10.91 3.47
CA ASP A 55 -7.95 -11.27 3.12
C ASP A 55 -8.94 -11.02 4.27
N GLU A 56 -8.59 -11.48 5.48
CA GLU A 56 -9.39 -11.26 6.69
C GLU A 56 -9.51 -9.77 7.03
N THR A 57 -8.39 -9.04 6.94
CA THR A 57 -8.36 -7.59 7.18
C THR A 57 -9.23 -6.84 6.17
N PHE A 58 -9.11 -7.18 4.89
CA PHE A 58 -9.90 -6.57 3.82
C PHE A 58 -11.40 -6.83 4.03
N HIS A 59 -11.79 -8.08 4.29
CA HIS A 59 -13.18 -8.45 4.53
C HIS A 59 -13.78 -7.67 5.70
N ALA A 60 -13.04 -7.55 6.81
CA ALA A 60 -13.46 -6.75 7.96
C ALA A 60 -13.60 -5.25 7.63
N GLN A 61 -12.71 -4.69 6.81
CA GLN A 61 -12.73 -3.28 6.42
C GLN A 61 -13.91 -2.93 5.50
N VAL A 62 -14.34 -3.85 4.64
CA VAL A 62 -15.39 -3.60 3.64
C VAL A 62 -16.78 -4.09 4.05
N ALA A 63 -16.91 -4.92 5.09
CA ALA A 63 -18.17 -5.56 5.49
C ALA A 63 -19.34 -4.58 5.72
N GLU A 64 -19.06 -3.38 6.23
CA GLU A 64 -20.07 -2.36 6.52
C GLU A 64 -20.13 -1.25 5.46
N GLN A 65 -19.35 -1.34 4.38
CA GLN A 65 -19.34 -0.34 3.32
C GLN A 65 -20.51 -0.54 2.36
N ARG A 66 -21.04 0.57 1.83
CA ARG A 66 -22.19 0.55 0.90
C ARG A 66 -21.93 -0.29 -0.36
N ASN A 67 -20.69 -0.34 -0.80
CA ASN A 67 -20.15 -1.06 -1.94
C ASN A 67 -19.32 -2.29 -1.53
N GLY A 68 -19.45 -2.76 -0.28
CA GLY A 68 -18.62 -3.83 0.29
C GLY A 68 -18.69 -5.13 -0.49
N GLU A 69 -19.87 -5.54 -0.94
CA GLU A 69 -20.07 -6.74 -1.76
C GLU A 69 -19.30 -6.64 -3.09
N THR A 70 -19.42 -5.52 -3.81
CA THR A 70 -18.65 -5.29 -5.04
C THR A 70 -17.14 -5.30 -4.80
N LEU A 71 -16.68 -4.75 -3.68
CA LEU A 71 -15.25 -4.77 -3.31
C LEU A 71 -14.78 -6.20 -3.00
N GLN A 72 -15.60 -7.03 -2.35
CA GLN A 72 -15.31 -8.46 -2.11
C GLN A 72 -15.26 -9.27 -3.41
N ASP A 73 -16.16 -9.00 -4.37
CA ASP A 73 -16.14 -9.65 -5.68
C ASP A 73 -14.85 -9.31 -6.46
N ILE A 74 -14.47 -8.03 -6.49
CA ILE A 74 -13.23 -7.60 -7.15
C ILE A 74 -12.01 -8.19 -6.42
N TRP A 75 -12.03 -8.27 -5.09
CA TRP A 75 -10.95 -8.89 -4.31
C TRP A 75 -10.82 -10.39 -4.58
N SER A 76 -11.93 -11.10 -4.73
CA SER A 76 -11.94 -12.51 -5.12
C SER A 76 -11.34 -12.70 -6.52
N LEU A 77 -11.74 -11.85 -7.47
CA LEU A 77 -11.13 -11.82 -8.81
C LEU A 77 -9.63 -11.50 -8.75
N TYR A 78 -9.22 -10.58 -7.87
CA TYR A 78 -7.81 -10.29 -7.64
C TYR A 78 -7.07 -11.53 -7.15
N GLY A 79 -7.64 -12.28 -6.21
CA GLY A 79 -7.13 -13.58 -5.76
C GLY A 79 -6.90 -14.57 -6.91
N GLU A 80 -7.87 -14.72 -7.82
CA GLU A 80 -7.70 -15.58 -9.01
C GLU A 80 -6.55 -15.12 -9.92
N THR A 81 -6.37 -13.80 -10.08
CA THR A 81 -5.24 -13.27 -10.87
C THR A 81 -3.91 -13.46 -10.16
N VAL A 82 -3.87 -13.46 -8.83
CA VAL A 82 -2.66 -13.77 -8.05
C VAL A 82 -2.23 -15.23 -8.25
N GLU A 83 -3.16 -16.17 -8.27
CA GLU A 83 -2.87 -17.59 -8.58
C GLU A 83 -2.28 -17.75 -10.00
N ARG A 84 -2.75 -16.94 -10.96
CA ARG A 84 -2.15 -16.90 -12.31
C ARG A 84 -0.74 -16.31 -12.30
N VAL A 85 -0.45 -15.33 -11.43
CA VAL A 85 0.90 -14.79 -11.26
C VAL A 85 1.84 -15.85 -10.69
N GLU A 86 1.38 -16.61 -9.70
CA GLU A 86 2.14 -17.76 -9.16
C GLU A 86 2.44 -18.78 -10.24
N SER A 87 1.42 -19.23 -10.97
CA SER A 87 1.58 -20.16 -12.09
C SER A 87 2.49 -19.60 -13.20
N GLY A 88 2.35 -18.31 -13.52
CA GLY A 88 3.13 -17.63 -14.54
C GLY A 88 4.61 -17.50 -14.17
N TYR A 89 4.90 -17.30 -12.89
CA TYR A 89 6.27 -17.25 -12.36
C TYR A 89 7.00 -18.58 -12.56
N GLU A 90 6.32 -19.71 -12.36
CA GLU A 90 6.88 -21.05 -12.56
C GLU A 90 7.09 -21.42 -14.04
N GLN A 91 6.28 -20.86 -14.93
CA GLN A 91 6.27 -21.23 -16.35
C GLN A 91 7.28 -20.43 -17.19
N SER A 92 7.13 -19.10 -17.26
CA SER A 92 7.96 -18.26 -18.14
C SER A 92 7.81 -16.77 -17.85
N GLY A 93 8.85 -15.99 -18.20
CA GLY A 93 8.81 -14.52 -18.11
C GLY A 93 7.63 -13.84 -18.85
N PRO A 94 7.27 -14.26 -20.08
CA PRO A 94 6.09 -13.74 -20.76
C PRO A 94 4.78 -14.04 -20.03
N ALA A 95 4.60 -15.28 -19.54
CA ALA A 95 3.40 -15.66 -18.78
C ALA A 95 3.27 -14.88 -17.48
N LEU A 96 4.39 -14.73 -16.74
CA LEU A 96 4.46 -13.89 -15.54
C LEU A 96 4.08 -12.43 -15.85
N ARG A 97 4.58 -11.88 -16.96
CA ARG A 97 4.26 -10.51 -17.37
C ARG A 97 2.76 -10.33 -17.61
N GLU A 98 2.15 -11.21 -18.39
CA GLU A 98 0.73 -11.14 -18.71
C GLU A 98 -0.14 -11.27 -17.47
N ALA A 99 0.15 -12.26 -16.62
CA ALA A 99 -0.57 -12.46 -15.37
C ALA A 99 -0.42 -11.27 -14.41
N LEU A 100 0.79 -10.71 -14.29
CA LEU A 100 1.04 -9.55 -13.44
C LEU A 100 0.30 -8.31 -13.96
N ALA A 101 0.29 -8.08 -15.27
CA ALA A 101 -0.47 -6.99 -15.86
C ALA A 101 -1.96 -7.11 -15.52
N GLN A 102 -2.55 -8.29 -15.69
CA GLN A 102 -3.95 -8.55 -15.36
C GLN A 102 -4.24 -8.32 -13.87
N ALA A 103 -3.38 -8.80 -12.98
CA ALA A 103 -3.56 -8.61 -11.54
C ALA A 103 -3.49 -7.13 -11.14
N LEU A 104 -2.63 -6.35 -11.79
CA LEU A 104 -2.54 -4.89 -11.56
C LEU A 104 -3.77 -4.15 -12.12
N GLU A 105 -4.35 -4.59 -13.23
CA GLU A 105 -5.61 -4.05 -13.75
C GLU A 105 -6.76 -4.29 -12.77
N VAL A 106 -6.91 -5.52 -12.24
CA VAL A 106 -7.94 -5.83 -11.23
C VAL A 106 -7.68 -5.06 -9.93
N SER A 107 -6.43 -4.92 -9.52
CA SER A 107 -6.05 -4.08 -8.37
C SER A 107 -6.44 -2.60 -8.57
N ALA A 108 -6.37 -2.08 -9.80
CA ALA A 108 -6.82 -0.72 -10.10
C ALA A 108 -8.35 -0.57 -9.95
N LEU A 109 -9.13 -1.61 -10.25
CA LEU A 109 -10.59 -1.59 -10.01
C LEU A 109 -10.92 -1.45 -8.52
N LEU A 110 -10.16 -2.09 -7.62
CA LEU A 110 -10.34 -1.89 -6.17
C LEU A 110 -10.15 -0.42 -5.78
N GLN A 111 -9.20 0.26 -6.42
CA GLN A 111 -8.93 1.67 -6.17
C GLN A 111 -10.01 2.61 -6.76
N GLU A 112 -10.58 2.23 -7.89
CA GLU A 112 -11.65 3.01 -8.54
C GLU A 112 -12.97 2.92 -7.75
N PHE A 113 -13.30 1.72 -7.29
CA PHE A 113 -14.57 1.46 -6.62
C PHE A 113 -14.56 1.85 -5.15
N ARG A 114 -13.42 2.08 -4.50
CA ARG A 114 -13.35 2.51 -3.10
C ARG A 114 -14.10 3.82 -2.87
N VAL A 115 -14.69 3.99 -1.69
CA VAL A 115 -15.29 5.27 -1.30
C VAL A 115 -14.18 6.31 -1.16
N GLN A 116 -14.09 7.25 -2.09
CA GLN A 116 -13.16 8.37 -2.00
C GLN A 116 -13.66 9.35 -0.93
N LEU A 117 -13.06 9.31 0.24
CA LEU A 117 -13.15 10.42 1.18
C LEU A 117 -12.28 11.58 0.67
N PRO A 118 -12.62 12.84 0.99
CA PRO A 118 -11.74 13.96 0.71
C PRO A 118 -10.35 13.61 1.24
N PRO A 119 -9.28 13.92 0.49
CA PRO A 119 -7.94 13.55 0.91
C PRO A 119 -7.74 14.09 2.34
N PRO A 120 -7.13 13.30 3.24
CA PRO A 120 -6.72 13.82 4.53
C PRO A 120 -5.76 15.01 4.31
N GLY A 121 -5.31 15.65 5.39
CA GLY A 121 -4.32 16.73 5.30
C GLY A 121 -2.99 16.28 4.67
N GLU A 122 -1.86 16.73 5.19
CA GLU A 122 -0.58 16.19 4.72
C GLU A 122 -0.52 14.66 4.99
N ALA A 123 -0.05 13.90 4.00
CA ALA A 123 0.11 12.45 4.10
C ALA A 123 0.98 12.10 5.31
N SER A 124 0.56 11.13 6.12
CA SER A 124 1.29 10.73 7.32
C SER A 124 2.62 10.06 6.98
N LEU A 125 3.49 9.92 7.97
CA LEU A 125 4.75 9.20 7.80
C LEU A 125 4.51 7.73 7.40
N ALA A 126 3.45 7.11 7.92
CA ALA A 126 3.07 5.74 7.56
C ALA A 126 2.67 5.65 6.08
N ASP A 127 1.82 6.57 5.61
CA ASP A 127 1.35 6.61 4.21
C ASP A 127 2.53 6.77 3.25
N ASN A 128 3.45 7.69 3.58
CA ASN A 128 4.62 7.92 2.75
C ASN A 128 5.58 6.72 2.74
N LEU A 129 5.77 6.03 3.87
CA LEU A 129 6.59 4.80 3.93
C LEU A 129 5.98 3.65 3.12
N GLN A 130 4.66 3.48 3.17
CA GLN A 130 3.95 2.48 2.36
C GLN A 130 4.11 2.79 0.87
N ARG A 131 3.88 4.05 0.48
CA ARG A 131 4.02 4.51 -0.90
C ARG A 131 5.45 4.35 -1.41
N LEU A 132 6.46 4.65 -0.59
CA LEU A 132 7.87 4.45 -0.94
C LEU A 132 8.15 2.98 -1.22
N ALA A 133 7.68 2.08 -0.35
CA ALA A 133 7.90 0.65 -0.53
C ALA A 133 7.21 0.09 -1.77
N LEU A 134 6.00 0.58 -2.07
CA LEU A 134 5.30 0.23 -3.30
C LEU A 134 6.05 0.71 -4.55
N LEU A 135 6.53 1.95 -4.57
CA LEU A 135 7.31 2.49 -5.69
C LEU A 135 8.62 1.71 -5.90
N LYS A 136 9.31 1.33 -4.82
CA LYS A 136 10.50 0.47 -4.90
C LYS A 136 10.18 -0.92 -5.45
N ALA A 137 9.05 -1.51 -5.06
CA ALA A 137 8.59 -2.78 -5.63
C ALA A 137 8.23 -2.64 -7.12
N LYS A 138 7.60 -1.54 -7.54
CA LYS A 138 7.34 -1.23 -8.96
C LYS A 138 8.63 -1.11 -9.76
N ARG A 139 9.62 -0.36 -9.24
CA ARG A 139 10.94 -0.22 -9.87
C ARG A 139 11.65 -1.57 -10.03
N ALA A 140 11.56 -2.46 -9.04
CA ALA A 140 12.12 -3.80 -9.14
C ALA A 140 11.52 -4.62 -10.29
N ASN A 141 10.28 -4.31 -10.68
CA ASN A 141 9.54 -4.96 -11.76
C ASN A 141 9.52 -4.14 -13.06
N HIS A 142 10.26 -3.04 -13.22
CA HIS A 142 10.15 -2.14 -14.37
C HIS A 142 10.16 -2.85 -15.74
N LYS A 143 11.02 -3.87 -15.91
CA LYS A 143 11.08 -4.69 -17.14
C LYS A 143 9.85 -5.57 -17.39
N LEU A 144 9.23 -6.05 -16.31
CA LEU A 144 7.97 -6.80 -16.41
C LEU A 144 6.83 -5.82 -16.73
N LEU A 145 6.80 -4.68 -16.05
CA LEU A 145 5.75 -3.68 -16.19
C LEU A 145 5.83 -2.86 -17.50
N GLY A 146 6.96 -2.89 -18.21
CA GLY A 146 7.20 -2.01 -19.35
C GLY A 146 7.19 -0.52 -18.97
N ALA A 147 7.51 -0.21 -17.70
CA ALA A 147 7.46 1.14 -17.17
C ALA A 147 8.71 1.94 -17.52
N ASP A 148 8.56 3.25 -17.70
CA ASP A 148 9.68 4.20 -17.82
C ASP A 148 10.29 4.48 -16.44
N ASP A 149 11.58 4.21 -16.29
CA ASP A 149 12.32 4.37 -15.04
C ASP A 149 12.40 5.84 -14.59
N GLY A 150 12.32 6.81 -15.53
CA GLY A 150 12.51 8.23 -15.24
C GLY A 150 11.45 8.81 -14.30
N SER A 151 10.17 8.51 -14.54
CA SER A 151 9.06 9.02 -13.71
C SER A 151 8.99 8.37 -12.32
N LEU A 152 9.44 7.12 -12.19
CA LEU A 152 9.48 6.44 -10.89
C LEU A 152 10.59 6.98 -10.01
N ASP A 153 11.75 7.33 -10.58
CA ASP A 153 12.89 7.82 -9.83
C ASP A 153 12.65 9.23 -9.25
N GLU A 154 11.96 10.09 -9.99
CA GLU A 154 11.52 11.40 -9.50
C GLU A 154 10.54 11.25 -8.32
N GLN A 155 9.49 10.43 -8.48
CA GLN A 155 8.52 10.18 -7.40
C GLN A 155 9.16 9.60 -6.14
N VAL A 156 10.16 8.74 -6.30
CA VAL A 156 10.91 8.18 -5.17
C VAL A 156 11.78 9.25 -4.51
N ALA A 157 12.40 10.15 -5.27
CA ALA A 157 13.23 11.22 -4.73
C ALA A 157 12.41 12.20 -3.89
N ASP A 158 11.30 12.69 -4.43
CA ASP A 158 10.38 13.62 -3.75
C ASP A 158 9.84 13.02 -2.45
N LEU A 159 9.40 11.76 -2.51
CA LEU A 159 8.85 11.08 -1.36
C LEU A 159 9.90 10.85 -0.27
N ARG A 160 11.16 10.59 -0.65
CA ARG A 160 12.26 10.47 0.32
C ARG A 160 12.55 11.77 1.04
N GLU A 161 12.43 12.91 0.36
CA GLU A 161 12.59 14.22 0.98
C GLU A 161 11.48 14.47 2.00
N ALA A 162 10.22 14.25 1.62
CA ALA A 162 9.07 14.38 2.51
C ALA A 162 9.19 13.48 3.76
N ILE A 163 9.55 12.21 3.57
CA ILE A 163 9.80 11.27 4.67
C ILE A 163 10.95 11.75 5.56
N GLY A 164 12.03 12.27 4.98
CA GLY A 164 13.16 12.81 5.73
C GLY A 164 12.77 14.00 6.62
N ALA A 165 11.94 14.91 6.11
CA ALA A 165 11.39 16.01 6.89
C ALA A 165 10.52 15.51 8.05
N GLN A 166 9.64 14.52 7.80
CA GLN A 166 8.80 13.91 8.83
C GLN A 166 9.60 13.20 9.93
N PHE A 167 10.64 12.44 9.58
CA PHE A 167 11.55 11.83 10.57
C PHE A 167 12.32 12.85 11.39
N THR A 168 12.67 13.99 10.79
CA THR A 168 13.36 15.09 11.49
C THR A 168 12.42 15.77 12.50
N SER A 169 11.12 15.79 12.21
CA SER A 169 10.10 16.37 13.08
C SER A 169 9.68 15.46 14.26
N LEU A 170 10.15 14.21 14.29
CA LEU A 170 9.84 13.30 15.40
C LEU A 170 10.43 13.82 16.73
N PRO A 171 9.74 13.62 17.87
CA PRO A 171 10.25 13.98 19.18
C PRO A 171 11.63 13.38 19.47
N ASP A 172 12.45 14.10 20.25
CA ASP A 172 13.75 13.62 20.73
C ASP A 172 13.60 12.66 21.91
N THR A 173 12.98 11.52 21.63
CA THR A 173 12.83 10.39 22.54
C THR A 173 13.70 9.21 22.07
N PRO A 174 14.00 8.23 22.94
CA PRO A 174 14.71 7.02 22.52
C PRO A 174 14.03 6.29 21.34
N GLU A 175 12.69 6.26 21.32
CA GLU A 175 11.91 5.70 20.21
C GLU A 175 12.12 6.51 18.92
N GLY A 176 12.01 7.85 18.99
CA GLY A 176 12.25 8.74 17.85
C GLY A 176 13.67 8.63 17.30
N GLU A 177 14.68 8.49 18.17
CA GLU A 177 16.07 8.25 17.75
C GLU A 177 16.24 6.88 17.07
N ALA A 178 15.64 5.82 17.63
CA ALA A 178 15.67 4.49 17.03
C ALA A 178 15.02 4.48 15.64
N MET A 179 13.88 5.16 15.48
CA MET A 179 13.19 5.33 14.21
C MET A 179 14.05 6.09 13.19
N ARG A 180 14.69 7.20 13.58
CA ARG A 180 15.64 7.92 12.72
C ARG A 180 16.87 7.08 12.34
N ALA A 181 17.38 6.24 13.26
CA ALA A 181 18.48 5.33 12.96
C ALA A 181 18.07 4.26 11.92
N ARG A 182 16.86 3.72 12.03
CA ARG A 182 16.28 2.77 11.07
C ARG A 182 16.06 3.40 9.70
N TRP A 183 15.57 4.64 9.63
CA TRP A 183 15.46 5.39 8.38
C TRP A 183 16.82 5.55 7.69
N ARG A 184 17.86 5.97 8.44
CA ARG A 184 19.23 6.06 7.90
C ARG A 184 19.73 4.71 7.39
N TYR A 185 19.46 3.62 8.12
CA TYR A 185 19.85 2.28 7.69
C TYR A 185 19.13 1.86 6.39
N LEU A 186 17.84 2.17 6.28
CA LEU A 186 17.05 1.90 5.06
C LEU A 186 17.67 2.61 3.85
N GLN A 187 18.07 3.87 3.99
CA GLN A 187 18.77 4.61 2.92
C GLN A 187 20.09 3.94 2.49
N LEU A 188 20.80 3.26 3.41
CA LEU A 188 22.03 2.51 3.10
C LEU A 188 21.76 1.18 2.36
N THR A 189 20.57 0.60 2.52
CA THR A 189 20.17 -0.63 1.80
C THR A 189 19.77 -0.39 0.35
N GLU A 190 19.62 0.88 -0.03
CA GLU A 190 19.44 1.31 -1.41
C GLU A 190 20.82 1.50 -2.07
N ARG A 191 21.09 0.76 -3.15
CA ARG A 191 22.34 0.89 -3.90
C ARG A 191 22.07 1.47 -5.29
N PRO A 192 23.08 2.06 -5.94
CA PRO A 192 22.97 2.50 -7.34
C PRO A 192 22.55 1.37 -8.29
N ALA A 193 22.97 0.13 -7.99
CA ALA A 193 22.62 -1.06 -8.76
C ALA A 193 21.20 -1.60 -8.49
N GLY A 194 20.47 -1.02 -7.53
CA GLY A 194 19.13 -1.46 -7.13
C GLY A 194 18.93 -1.56 -5.63
N THR A 195 17.67 -1.69 -5.21
CA THR A 195 17.29 -1.84 -3.81
C THR A 195 17.45 -3.29 -3.37
N LEU A 196 18.06 -3.53 -2.20
CA LEU A 196 18.05 -4.85 -1.58
C LEU A 196 16.66 -5.12 -1.00
N LEU A 197 15.77 -5.71 -1.81
CA LEU A 197 14.33 -5.80 -1.54
C LEU A 197 13.98 -6.38 -0.15
N TYR A 198 14.69 -7.43 0.28
CA TYR A 198 14.44 -8.02 1.60
C TYR A 198 14.82 -7.10 2.77
N PRO A 199 16.10 -6.69 2.94
CA PRO A 199 16.47 -5.75 3.99
C PRO A 199 15.60 -4.50 3.98
N PHE A 200 15.35 -3.96 2.80
CA PHE A 200 14.54 -2.77 2.61
C PHE A 200 13.11 -2.98 3.13
N ASN A 201 12.40 -4.00 2.63
CA ASN A 201 11.01 -4.24 3.00
C ASN A 201 10.87 -4.62 4.48
N ALA A 202 11.83 -5.36 5.04
CA ALA A 202 11.84 -5.68 6.47
C ALA A 202 11.99 -4.43 7.36
N GLN A 203 12.81 -3.44 6.93
CA GLN A 203 12.89 -2.17 7.67
C GLN A 203 11.61 -1.36 7.54
N VAL A 204 10.96 -1.35 6.38
CA VAL A 204 9.67 -0.66 6.20
C VAL A 204 8.60 -1.29 7.09
N GLU A 205 8.45 -2.62 7.07
CA GLU A 205 7.47 -3.33 7.91
C GLU A 205 7.71 -3.02 9.40
N TYR A 206 8.97 -2.99 9.85
CA TYR A 206 9.30 -2.60 11.21
C TYR A 206 8.88 -1.17 11.54
N LEU A 207 9.17 -0.20 10.67
CA LEU A 207 8.83 1.21 10.87
C LEU A 207 7.31 1.42 10.90
N LEU A 208 6.56 0.74 10.02
CA LEU A 208 5.10 0.80 9.99
C LEU A 208 4.50 0.25 11.29
N HIS A 209 4.98 -0.92 11.73
CA HIS A 209 4.53 -1.52 12.98
C HIS A 209 4.77 -0.59 14.19
N LYS A 210 5.92 0.08 14.25
CA LYS A 210 6.21 1.06 15.31
C LYS A 210 5.31 2.29 15.29
N LEU A 211 4.93 2.75 14.09
CA LEU A 211 3.98 3.86 13.93
C LEU A 211 2.56 3.47 14.35
N GLU A 212 2.17 2.22 14.14
CA GLU A 212 0.89 1.66 14.59
C GLU A 212 0.86 1.53 16.13
N GLU A 213 1.89 0.93 16.74
CA GLU A 213 2.00 0.82 18.21
C GLU A 213 1.91 2.20 18.90
N GLY A 214 2.56 3.23 18.32
CA GLY A 214 2.53 4.59 18.83
C GLY A 214 1.21 5.34 18.64
N ARG A 215 0.27 4.81 17.85
CA ARG A 215 -1.11 5.35 17.71
C ARG A 215 -2.08 4.79 18.75
N GLU A 216 -1.80 3.61 19.29
CA GLU A 216 -2.67 2.90 20.24
C GLU A 216 -2.35 3.23 21.72
N GLY A 217 -1.19 3.85 22.00
CA GLY A 217 -0.73 4.24 23.35
C GLY A 217 -0.91 5.72 23.66
#